data_AF-A0A1Y1YP95-F1
#
_entry.id   AF-A0A1Y1YP95-F1
#
_cell.length_a   1.000
_cell.length_b   1.000
_cell.length_c   1.000
_cell.angle_alpha   90.00
_cell.angle_beta   90.00
_cell.angle_gamma   90.00
#
_symmetry.space_group_name_H-M   'P 1'
#
loop_
_entity.id
_entity.type
_entity.pdbx_description
1 polymer ?
#
loop_
_entity_poly.entity_id
_entity_poly.type
_entity_poly.pdbx_seq_one_letter_code
_entity_poly.pdbx_strand_id
1 'polypeptide(L)'
;MATSFNTIFIPATPPPSLQQGNPGPTLTSFDSRQFLLQHFPDLSTLRMAEYAANVVSYLWSTSFSDSPSGPIPMHSSSQLKETFTNILLSLESPTIVIILALKYMHRLRASFNHSSLNPDHVTRLFVSCLLLATKYHLDGNTRNSEWSARVGITVAELSEMERWLLRQFRYDLGITSADFFLWVRWLGSSWRQPKMDRKRPRSHLEKLHYLQRVSQYGNLSSLSGLSLLASLATLARVTQG
;
A
#
# COMPACT_ATOMS: atom_id res chain seq x y z
N MET A 1 38.55 -34.87 72.51
CA MET A 1 38.72 -33.63 73.29
C MET A 1 38.03 -32.51 72.53
N ALA A 2 37.13 -31.80 73.21
CA ALA A 2 36.25 -30.77 72.67
C ALA A 2 37.00 -29.47 72.38
N THR A 3 36.49 -28.68 71.42
CA THR A 3 36.07 -27.28 71.66
C THR A 3 35.30 -26.72 70.46
N SER A 4 34.10 -26.23 70.76
CA SER A 4 33.16 -25.49 69.93
C SER A 4 33.70 -24.15 69.44
N PHE A 5 33.15 -23.57 68.36
CA PHE A 5 32.82 -22.14 68.30
C PHE A 5 31.68 -21.81 67.32
N ASN A 6 30.60 -21.33 67.93
CA ASN A 6 29.45 -20.54 67.47
C ASN A 6 29.30 -20.11 65.99
N THR A 7 28.17 -20.55 65.45
CA THR A 7 27.40 -19.91 64.36
C THR A 7 26.95 -18.50 64.76
N ILE A 8 27.38 -17.49 64.01
CA ILE A 8 26.78 -16.14 64.05
C ILE A 8 25.71 -16.07 62.96
N PHE A 9 24.47 -15.90 63.43
CA PHE A 9 23.27 -15.67 62.64
C PHE A 9 23.25 -14.20 62.20
N ILE A 10 23.40 -13.93 60.91
CA ILE A 10 23.20 -12.58 60.34
C ILE A 10 21.77 -12.55 59.78
N PRO A 11 20.85 -11.72 60.31
CA PRO A 11 19.52 -11.58 59.75
C PRO A 11 19.60 -10.85 58.40
N ALA A 12 19.06 -11.49 57.36
CA ALA A 12 18.91 -10.90 56.04
C ALA A 12 17.89 -9.75 56.10
N THR A 13 18.30 -8.57 55.66
CA THR A 13 17.41 -7.44 55.42
C THR A 13 16.47 -7.76 54.25
N PRO A 14 15.14 -7.54 54.38
CA PRO A 14 14.22 -7.72 53.27
C PRO A 14 14.45 -6.64 52.20
N PRO A 15 14.32 -6.98 50.90
CA PRO A 15 14.45 -6.00 49.82
C PRO A 15 13.32 -4.96 49.88
N PRO A 16 13.59 -3.70 49.51
CA PRO A 16 12.59 -2.64 49.55
C PRO A 16 11.47 -2.92 48.56
N SER A 17 10.25 -2.85 49.08
CA SER A 17 8.98 -2.97 48.36
C SER A 17 8.94 -2.07 47.12
N LEU A 18 8.46 -2.64 46.01
CA LEU A 18 8.14 -1.95 44.76
C LEU A 18 7.18 -0.77 45.03
N GLN A 19 7.73 0.44 45.18
CA GLN A 19 6.94 1.66 45.05
C GLN A 19 6.49 1.75 43.60
N GLN A 20 5.17 1.80 43.41
CA GLN A 20 4.49 2.11 42.16
C GLN A 20 5.01 3.45 41.62
N GLY A 21 6.02 3.35 40.76
CA GLY A 21 6.44 4.42 39.87
C GLY A 21 5.44 4.54 38.73
N ASN A 22 4.79 5.70 38.70
CA ASN A 22 4.00 6.26 37.61
C ASN A 22 4.32 5.62 36.22
N PRO A 23 3.34 5.05 35.49
CA PRO A 23 3.57 4.66 34.11
C PRO A 23 3.73 5.93 33.28
N GLY A 24 4.99 6.37 33.08
CA GLY A 24 5.34 7.13 31.88
C GLY A 24 4.84 6.35 30.66
N PRO A 25 4.52 7.03 29.53
CA PRO A 25 3.73 6.45 28.46
C PRO A 25 4.36 5.13 28.03
N THR A 26 3.76 4.03 28.48
CA THR A 26 4.01 2.70 27.94
C THR A 26 3.81 2.86 26.46
N LEU A 27 4.84 2.55 25.67
CA LEU A 27 4.77 2.40 24.22
C LEU A 27 3.66 1.38 23.93
N THR A 28 2.44 1.90 23.85
CA THR A 28 1.22 1.16 23.68
C THR A 28 1.34 0.45 22.35
N SER A 29 1.24 -0.88 22.39
CA SER A 29 0.67 -1.73 21.33
C SER A 29 0.55 -0.98 20.01
N PHE A 30 1.64 -0.94 19.23
CA PHE A 30 1.61 -0.29 17.92
C PHE A 30 0.61 -1.06 17.05
N ASP A 31 -0.56 -0.46 16.86
CA ASP A 31 -1.61 -1.05 16.05
C ASP A 31 -1.28 -0.81 14.58
N SER A 32 -0.58 -1.77 13.99
CA SER A 32 -0.19 -1.78 12.57
C SER A 32 -1.41 -1.54 11.66
N ARG A 33 -2.60 -1.97 12.09
CA ARG A 33 -3.85 -1.73 11.36
C ARG A 33 -4.24 -0.25 11.37
N GLN A 34 -4.11 0.43 12.51
CA GLN A 34 -4.39 1.88 12.59
C GLN A 34 -3.40 2.68 11.75
N PHE A 35 -2.12 2.31 11.75
CA PHE A 35 -1.12 2.96 10.91
C PHE A 35 -1.43 2.78 9.42
N LEU A 36 -1.82 1.56 8.99
CA LEU A 36 -2.23 1.32 7.62
C LEU A 36 -3.49 2.12 7.25
N LEU A 37 -4.52 2.15 8.11
CA LEU A 37 -5.74 2.93 7.88
C LEU A 37 -5.48 4.44 7.79
N GLN A 38 -4.51 4.94 8.56
CA GLN A 38 -4.11 6.33 8.47
C GLN A 38 -3.60 6.65 7.06
N HIS A 39 -2.83 5.77 6.44
CA HIS A 39 -2.25 5.98 5.11
C HIS A 39 -3.14 5.52 3.95
N PHE A 40 -4.01 4.54 4.20
CA PHE A 40 -4.90 3.89 3.25
C PHE A 40 -6.32 3.88 3.85
N PRO A 41 -7.13 4.93 3.65
CA PRO A 41 -8.47 5.03 4.24
C PRO A 41 -9.45 3.96 3.73
N ASP A 42 -9.14 3.32 2.61
CA ASP A 42 -9.89 2.19 2.06
C ASP A 42 -8.93 1.02 1.83
N LEU A 43 -9.11 -0.06 2.57
CA LEU A 43 -8.28 -1.27 2.48
C LEU A 43 -8.96 -2.38 1.68
N SER A 44 -10.04 -2.07 0.94
CA SER A 44 -10.73 -3.06 0.11
C SER A 44 -9.77 -3.67 -0.92
N THR A 45 -9.85 -4.99 -1.08
CA THR A 45 -9.00 -5.76 -2.01
C THR A 45 -9.07 -5.20 -3.42
N LEU A 46 -10.25 -4.73 -3.85
CA LEU A 46 -10.47 -4.10 -5.14
C LEU A 46 -9.61 -2.82 -5.31
N ARG A 47 -9.67 -1.89 -4.35
CA ARG A 47 -8.86 -0.67 -4.43
C ARG A 47 -7.38 -0.95 -4.31
N MET A 48 -7.01 -1.89 -3.45
CA MET A 48 -5.62 -2.33 -3.32
C MET A 48 -5.10 -2.93 -4.63
N ALA A 49 -5.94 -3.65 -5.38
CA ALA A 49 -5.58 -4.20 -6.68
C ALA A 49 -5.36 -3.11 -7.73
N GLU A 50 -6.29 -2.17 -7.87
CA GLU A 50 -6.13 -1.05 -8.79
C GLU A 50 -4.90 -0.21 -8.47
N TYR A 51 -4.64 0.01 -7.19
CA TYR A 51 -3.48 0.75 -6.73
C TYR A 51 -2.18 -0.01 -6.97
N ALA A 52 -2.12 -1.29 -6.62
CA ALA A 52 -0.97 -2.16 -6.89
C ALA A 52 -0.63 -2.18 -8.39
N ALA A 53 -1.64 -2.25 -9.26
CA ALA A 53 -1.49 -2.16 -10.70
C ALA A 53 -0.83 -0.84 -11.14
N ASN A 54 -1.25 0.30 -10.58
CA ASN A 54 -0.63 1.60 -10.85
C ASN A 54 0.82 1.68 -10.34
N VAL A 55 1.08 1.21 -9.12
CA VAL A 55 2.43 1.21 -8.55
C VAL A 55 3.37 0.35 -9.39
N VAL A 56 2.97 -0.88 -9.71
CA VAL A 56 3.78 -1.80 -10.53
C VAL A 56 4.01 -1.22 -11.93
N SER A 57 2.99 -0.64 -12.54
CA SER A 57 3.12 0.05 -13.84
C SER A 57 4.09 1.22 -13.78
N TYR A 58 4.14 1.97 -12.67
CA TYR A 58 5.11 3.05 -12.49
C TYR A 58 6.53 2.52 -12.28
N LEU A 59 6.69 1.51 -11.42
CA LEU A 59 7.98 0.89 -11.14
C LEU A 59 8.62 0.34 -12.44
N TRP A 60 7.82 -0.23 -13.34
CA TRP A 60 8.30 -0.75 -14.64
C TRP A 60 8.19 0.24 -15.80
N SER A 61 7.89 1.51 -15.51
CA SER A 61 7.97 2.58 -16.50
C SER A 61 9.42 3.05 -16.70
N THR A 62 9.70 3.62 -17.87
CA THR A 62 10.99 4.28 -18.17
C THR A 62 11.25 5.50 -17.28
N SER A 63 10.22 6.00 -16.58
CA SER A 63 10.28 7.16 -15.69
C SER A 63 10.53 6.78 -14.23
N PHE A 64 10.89 5.53 -13.96
CA PHE A 64 11.25 5.10 -12.61
C PHE A 64 12.57 5.76 -12.17
N SER A 65 12.56 6.30 -10.95
CA SER A 65 13.73 6.80 -10.24
C SER A 65 13.94 5.92 -9.01
N ASP A 66 15.16 5.45 -8.79
CA ASP A 66 15.51 4.63 -7.62
C ASP A 66 15.22 5.34 -6.29
N SER A 67 15.17 6.68 -6.33
CA SER A 67 14.73 7.48 -5.19
C SER A 67 13.21 7.66 -5.24
N PRO A 68 12.46 7.23 -4.20
CA PRO A 68 11.03 7.45 -4.06
C PRO A 68 10.73 8.93 -3.72
N SER A 69 11.06 9.83 -4.63
CA SER A 69 10.89 11.28 -4.48
C SER A 69 9.83 11.77 -5.45
N GLY A 70 8.56 11.70 -5.03
CA GLY A 70 7.42 12.23 -5.78
C GLY A 70 6.18 11.34 -5.74
N PRO A 71 5.00 11.88 -6.11
CA PRO A 71 3.77 11.12 -6.20
C PRO A 71 3.81 10.13 -7.37
N ILE A 72 3.31 8.92 -7.13
CA ILE A 72 3.21 7.84 -8.11
C ILE A 72 2.12 8.19 -9.12
N PRO A 73 2.42 8.24 -10.43
CA PRO A 73 1.41 8.45 -11.46
C PRO A 73 0.44 7.26 -11.56
N MET A 74 -0.87 7.55 -11.54
CA MET A 74 -1.93 6.55 -11.57
C MET A 74 -2.39 6.21 -13.01
N HIS A 75 -1.50 5.65 -13.83
CA HIS A 75 -1.72 5.45 -15.28
C HIS A 75 -1.52 4.00 -15.76
N SER A 76 -1.90 2.98 -14.97
CA SER A 76 -1.88 1.59 -15.48
C SER A 76 -3.03 1.31 -16.45
N SER A 77 -2.80 0.37 -17.38
CA SER A 77 -3.81 -0.11 -18.34
C SER A 77 -4.99 -0.78 -17.63
N SER A 78 -6.18 -0.73 -18.23
CA SER A 78 -7.38 -1.39 -17.68
C SER A 78 -7.18 -2.90 -17.53
N GLN A 79 -6.52 -3.53 -18.51
CA GLN A 79 -6.22 -4.97 -18.50
C GLN A 79 -5.35 -5.39 -17.31
N LEU A 80 -4.34 -4.59 -16.96
CA LEU A 80 -3.46 -4.89 -15.82
C LEU A 80 -4.23 -4.78 -14.50
N LYS A 81 -5.09 -3.77 -14.35
CA LYS A 81 -5.96 -3.59 -13.17
C LYS A 81 -6.94 -4.75 -13.00
N GLU A 82 -7.55 -5.21 -14.08
CA GLU A 82 -8.47 -6.35 -14.07
C GLU A 82 -7.72 -7.63 -13.67
N THR A 83 -6.55 -7.86 -14.26
CA THR A 83 -5.69 -9.01 -13.95
C THR A 83 -5.31 -9.01 -12.46
N PHE A 84 -4.86 -7.88 -11.92
CA PHE A 84 -4.50 -7.75 -10.50
C PHE A 84 -5.71 -7.94 -9.57
N THR A 85 -6.87 -7.44 -9.97
CA THR A 85 -8.13 -7.65 -9.24
C THR A 85 -8.46 -9.13 -9.15
N ASN A 86 -8.45 -9.84 -10.28
CA ASN A 86 -8.75 -11.27 -10.34
C ASN A 86 -7.77 -12.09 -9.48
N ILE A 87 -6.48 -11.76 -9.54
CA ILE A 87 -5.43 -12.45 -8.76
C ILE A 87 -5.64 -12.22 -7.25
N LEU A 88 -5.79 -10.97 -6.82
CA LEU A 88 -5.87 -10.65 -5.39
C LEU A 88 -7.18 -11.11 -4.76
N LEU A 89 -8.27 -11.14 -5.52
CA LEU A 89 -9.53 -11.76 -5.08
C LEU A 89 -9.40 -13.28 -4.99
N SER A 90 -8.81 -13.94 -5.99
CA SER A 90 -8.62 -15.41 -6.00
C SER A 90 -7.72 -15.89 -4.85
N LEU A 91 -6.69 -15.12 -4.52
CA LEU A 91 -5.73 -15.44 -3.46
C LEU A 91 -6.15 -14.96 -2.07
N GLU A 92 -7.24 -14.18 -1.96
CA GLU A 92 -7.72 -13.59 -0.68
C GLU A 92 -6.58 -12.92 0.11
N SER A 93 -5.66 -12.27 -0.60
CA SER A 93 -4.39 -11.83 0.00
C SER A 93 -4.58 -10.65 0.97
N PRO A 94 -4.04 -10.74 2.20
CA PRO A 94 -4.10 -9.62 3.15
C PRO A 94 -3.39 -8.37 2.61
N THR A 95 -3.90 -7.19 2.95
CA THR A 95 -3.32 -5.89 2.53
C THR A 95 -1.83 -5.78 2.85
N ILE A 96 -1.41 -6.25 4.03
CA ILE A 96 -0.01 -6.21 4.45
C ILE A 96 0.90 -6.98 3.49
N VAL A 97 0.45 -8.15 3.01
CA VAL A 97 1.18 -8.98 2.05
C VAL A 97 1.28 -8.28 0.70
N ILE A 98 0.20 -7.62 0.26
CA ILE A 98 0.21 -6.83 -0.98
C ILE A 98 1.24 -5.70 -0.90
N ILE A 99 1.28 -4.96 0.23
CA ILE A 99 2.25 -3.87 0.45
C ILE A 99 3.69 -4.39 0.45
N LEU A 100 3.94 -5.53 1.07
CA LEU A 100 5.25 -6.17 1.11
C LEU A 100 5.67 -6.68 -0.28
N ALA A 101 4.75 -7.26 -1.05
CA ALA A 101 4.99 -7.67 -2.42
C ALA A 101 5.38 -6.48 -3.31
N LEU A 102 4.70 -5.33 -3.17
CA LEU A 102 5.08 -4.10 -3.87
C LEU A 102 6.49 -3.63 -3.49
N LYS A 103 6.90 -3.81 -2.23
CA LYS A 103 8.27 -3.51 -1.79
C LYS A 103 9.30 -4.44 -2.43
N TYR A 104 9.01 -5.74 -2.53
CA TYR A 104 9.87 -6.68 -3.24
C TYR A 104 9.99 -6.33 -4.73
N MET A 105 8.90 -5.92 -5.36
CA MET A 105 8.91 -5.39 -6.73
C MET A 105 9.82 -4.15 -6.83
N HIS A 106 9.73 -3.20 -5.90
CA HIS A 106 10.64 -2.04 -5.88
C HIS A 106 12.12 -2.43 -5.74
N ARG A 107 12.45 -3.34 -4.81
CA ARG A 107 13.82 -3.85 -4.63
C ARG A 107 14.35 -4.55 -5.87
N LEU A 108 13.50 -5.35 -6.51
CA LEU A 108 13.84 -6.01 -7.76
C LEU A 108 14.13 -4.98 -8.85
N ARG A 109 13.25 -3.99 -9.01
CA ARG A 109 13.41 -2.96 -10.03
C ARG A 109 14.73 -2.18 -9.91
N ALA A 110 15.16 -1.86 -8.70
CA ALA A 110 16.44 -1.17 -8.44
C ALA A 110 17.67 -2.01 -8.85
N SER A 111 17.51 -3.33 -8.96
CA SER A 111 18.58 -4.25 -9.39
C SER A 111 18.56 -4.50 -10.91
N PHE A 112 17.54 -4.03 -11.63
CA PHE A 112 17.35 -4.27 -13.07
C PHE A 112 17.55 -3.00 -13.88
N ASN A 113 18.47 -3.05 -14.85
CA ASN A 113 18.75 -1.93 -15.77
C ASN A 113 17.91 -1.97 -17.06
N HIS A 114 17.07 -3.00 -17.26
CA HIS A 114 16.31 -3.14 -18.50
C HIS A 114 15.04 -2.29 -18.51
N SER A 115 14.89 -1.53 -19.59
CA SER A 115 13.69 -0.76 -19.91
C SER A 115 12.58 -1.67 -20.43
N SER A 116 11.44 -1.66 -19.72
CA SER A 116 10.15 -2.30 -20.03
C SER A 116 10.14 -3.84 -20.09
N LEU A 117 9.32 -4.44 -19.22
CA LEU A 117 8.91 -5.84 -19.31
C LEU A 117 7.50 -5.92 -19.91
N ASN A 118 7.22 -7.01 -20.61
CA ASN A 118 5.86 -7.31 -21.07
C ASN A 118 4.90 -7.40 -19.87
N PRO A 119 3.63 -6.95 -20.01
CA PRO A 119 2.66 -6.97 -18.91
C PRO A 119 2.45 -8.35 -18.25
N ASP A 120 2.53 -9.42 -19.05
CA ASP A 120 2.43 -10.79 -18.55
C ASP A 120 3.61 -11.16 -17.63
N HIS A 121 4.84 -10.86 -18.05
CA HIS A 121 6.03 -11.07 -17.21
C HIS A 121 5.98 -10.25 -15.92
N VAL A 122 5.52 -9.00 -15.98
CA VAL A 122 5.34 -8.15 -14.80
C VAL A 122 4.30 -8.75 -13.84
N THR A 123 3.22 -9.31 -14.38
CA THR A 123 2.18 -9.98 -13.58
C THR A 123 2.74 -11.22 -12.89
N ARG A 124 3.48 -12.07 -13.61
CA ARG A 124 4.11 -13.27 -13.04
C ARG A 124 5.13 -12.93 -11.95
N LEU A 125 5.90 -11.84 -12.13
CA LEU A 125 6.82 -11.31 -11.11
C LEU A 125 6.07 -10.83 -9.88
N PHE A 126 4.99 -10.08 -10.06
CA PHE A 126 4.16 -9.62 -8.95
C PHE A 126 3.58 -10.79 -8.15
N VAL A 127 3.05 -11.81 -8.82
CA VAL A 127 2.52 -13.03 -8.18
C VAL A 127 3.61 -13.74 -7.38
N SER A 128 4.81 -13.86 -7.94
CA SER A 128 5.93 -14.54 -7.27
C SER A 128 6.43 -13.74 -6.06
N CYS A 129 6.44 -12.41 -6.13
CA CYS A 129 6.69 -11.52 -4.99
C CYS A 129 5.62 -11.67 -3.90
N LEU A 130 4.35 -11.81 -4.28
CA LEU A 130 3.22 -12.02 -3.37
C LEU A 130 3.31 -13.38 -2.66
N LEU A 131 3.70 -14.42 -3.39
CA LEU A 131 3.96 -15.76 -2.84
C LEU A 131 5.07 -15.71 -1.78
N LEU A 132 6.21 -15.07 -2.11
CA LEU A 132 7.32 -14.92 -1.17
C LEU A 132 6.93 -14.11 0.07
N ALA A 133 6.17 -13.02 -0.10
CA ALA A 133 5.68 -12.21 1.01
C ALA A 133 4.76 -13.03 1.93
N THR A 134 3.87 -13.83 1.35
CA THR A 134 2.97 -14.72 2.09
C THR A 134 3.77 -15.76 2.87
N LYS A 135 4.68 -16.49 2.20
CA LYS A 135 5.48 -17.55 2.83
C LYS A 135 6.38 -17.06 3.96
N TYR A 136 6.93 -15.84 3.81
CA TYR A 136 7.90 -15.33 4.78
C TYR A 136 7.23 -14.62 5.96
N HIS A 137 6.13 -13.90 5.73
CA HIS A 137 5.51 -13.06 6.77
C HIS A 137 4.23 -13.64 7.37
N LEU A 138 3.62 -14.65 6.75
CA LEU A 138 2.48 -15.35 7.32
C LEU A 138 2.91 -16.75 7.77
N ASP A 139 2.57 -17.12 9.01
CA ASP A 139 2.80 -18.45 9.58
C ASP A 139 1.89 -19.55 8.95
N GLY A 140 1.44 -19.33 7.71
CA GLY A 140 0.54 -20.20 6.97
C GLY A 140 1.28 -21.16 6.05
N ASN A 141 0.81 -22.41 6.00
CA ASN A 141 1.34 -23.40 5.08
C ASN A 141 0.97 -23.04 3.63
N THR A 142 1.88 -22.36 2.94
CA THR A 142 1.68 -21.85 1.58
C THR A 142 2.33 -22.77 0.56
N ARG A 143 1.53 -23.51 -0.23
CA ARG A 143 2.04 -24.43 -1.26
C ARG A 143 1.97 -23.83 -2.67
N ASN A 144 3.01 -24.08 -3.47
CA ASN A 144 3.06 -23.60 -4.87
C ASN A 144 1.97 -24.23 -5.74
N SER A 145 1.56 -25.46 -5.46
CA SER A 145 0.47 -26.15 -6.17
C SER A 145 -0.89 -25.45 -6.00
N GLU A 146 -1.18 -25.00 -4.79
CA GLU A 146 -2.44 -24.30 -4.47
C GLU A 146 -2.47 -22.92 -5.13
N TRP A 147 -1.34 -22.20 -5.11
CA TRP A 147 -1.20 -20.89 -5.75
C TRP A 147 -1.24 -20.96 -7.28
N SER A 148 -0.58 -21.97 -7.85
CA SER A 148 -0.61 -22.27 -9.28
C SER A 148 -2.03 -22.44 -9.80
N ALA A 149 -2.86 -23.21 -9.09
CA ALA A 149 -4.25 -23.43 -9.47
C ALA A 149 -5.11 -22.15 -9.41
N ARG A 150 -4.85 -21.27 -8.43
CA ARG A 150 -5.61 -20.03 -8.22
C ARG A 150 -5.26 -18.91 -9.21
N VAL A 151 -4.04 -18.88 -9.71
CA VAL A 151 -3.51 -17.79 -10.55
C VAL A 151 -3.39 -18.19 -12.03
N GLY A 152 -3.43 -19.48 -12.34
CA GLY A 152 -3.32 -19.98 -13.72
C GLY A 152 -1.89 -20.01 -14.26
N ILE A 153 -0.88 -20.01 -13.37
CA ILE A 153 0.54 -20.20 -13.72
C ILE A 153 0.92 -21.63 -13.38
N THR A 154 1.74 -22.31 -14.19
CA THR A 154 2.12 -23.70 -13.88
C THR A 154 2.97 -23.80 -12.61
N VAL A 155 2.87 -24.92 -11.88
CA VAL A 155 3.65 -25.13 -10.64
C VAL A 155 5.15 -25.05 -10.91
N ALA A 156 5.60 -25.62 -12.03
CA ALA A 156 7.00 -25.63 -12.43
C ALA A 156 7.53 -24.20 -12.62
N GLU A 157 6.78 -23.39 -13.37
CA GLU A 157 7.12 -22.01 -13.65
C GLU A 157 7.12 -21.16 -12.37
N LEU A 158 6.07 -21.26 -11.54
CA LEU A 158 5.99 -20.51 -10.28
C LEU A 158 7.16 -20.86 -9.35
N SER A 159 7.54 -22.14 -9.29
CA SER A 159 8.67 -22.61 -8.48
C SER A 159 10.02 -22.17 -9.05
N GLU A 160 10.16 -22.03 -10.36
CA GLU A 160 11.35 -21.45 -10.99
C GLU A 160 11.47 -19.96 -10.68
N MET A 161 10.37 -19.21 -10.84
CA MET A 161 10.33 -17.78 -10.53
C MET A 161 10.60 -17.49 -9.06
N GLU A 162 10.06 -18.30 -8.15
CA GLU A 162 10.34 -18.20 -6.72
C GLU A 162 11.85 -18.35 -6.44
N ARG A 163 12.46 -19.44 -6.94
CA ARG A 163 13.90 -19.68 -6.77
C ARG A 163 14.75 -18.60 -7.42
N TRP A 164 14.30 -18.06 -8.55
CA TRP A 164 14.96 -16.95 -9.21
C TRP A 164 14.91 -15.66 -8.37
N LEU A 165 13.73 -15.29 -7.84
CA LEU A 165 13.58 -14.11 -6.98
C LEU A 165 14.41 -14.23 -5.70
N LEU A 166 14.42 -15.40 -5.06
CA LEU A 166 15.25 -15.64 -3.88
C LEU A 166 16.74 -15.40 -4.17
N ARG A 167 17.22 -15.82 -5.35
CA ARG A 167 18.60 -15.52 -5.79
C ARG A 167 18.81 -14.04 -6.05
N GLN A 168 17.86 -13.34 -6.67
CA GLN A 168 17.94 -11.88 -6.88
C GLN A 168 18.00 -11.12 -5.55
N PHE A 169 17.23 -11.54 -4.55
CA PHE A 169 17.26 -10.95 -3.21
C PHE A 169 18.39 -11.48 -2.33
N ARG A 170 19.24 -12.40 -2.82
CA ARG A 170 20.29 -13.06 -2.04
C ARG A 170 19.76 -13.66 -0.73
N TYR A 171 18.53 -14.17 -0.76
CA TYR A 171 17.77 -14.69 0.39
C TYR A 171 17.49 -13.67 1.52
N ASP A 172 17.79 -12.38 1.29
CA ASP A 172 17.47 -11.31 2.23
C ASP A 172 16.04 -10.81 2.00
N LEU A 173 15.07 -11.47 2.63
CA LEU A 173 13.65 -11.07 2.61
C LEU A 173 13.28 -10.17 3.79
N GLY A 174 14.21 -9.95 4.72
CA GLY A 174 14.02 -9.14 5.90
C GLY A 174 13.66 -7.70 5.53
N ILE A 175 12.62 -7.18 6.17
CA ILE A 175 12.24 -5.78 6.06
C ILE A 175 12.19 -5.21 7.47
N THR A 176 13.02 -4.21 7.74
CA THR A 176 12.98 -3.52 9.04
C THR A 176 11.68 -2.73 9.18
N SER A 177 11.23 -2.51 10.42
CA SER A 177 10.03 -1.71 10.69
C SER A 177 10.18 -0.29 10.15
N ALA A 178 11.37 0.32 10.29
CA ALA A 178 11.65 1.65 9.76
C ALA A 178 11.47 1.72 8.23
N ASP A 179 12.05 0.76 7.51
CA ASP A 179 11.93 0.72 6.05
C ASP A 179 10.50 0.40 5.61
N PHE A 180 9.75 -0.37 6.40
CA PHE A 180 8.33 -0.63 6.14
C PHE A 180 7.49 0.64 6.30
N PHE A 181 7.72 1.43 7.36
CA PHE A 181 7.00 2.68 7.59
C PHE A 181 7.30 3.74 6.53
N LEU A 182 8.57 3.87 6.14
CA LEU A 182 8.96 4.77 5.05
C LEU A 182 8.26 4.38 3.74
N TRP A 183 8.22 3.08 3.45
CA TRP A 183 7.55 2.52 2.29
C TRP A 183 6.04 2.81 2.29
N VAL A 184 5.35 2.52 3.39
CA VAL A 184 3.92 2.82 3.54
C VAL A 184 3.63 4.31 3.40
N ARG A 185 4.46 5.17 3.98
CA ARG A 185 4.31 6.62 3.87
C ARG A 185 4.45 7.08 2.42
N TRP A 186 5.43 6.54 1.69
CA TRP A 186 5.60 6.84 0.27
C TRP A 186 4.41 6.39 -0.57
N LEU A 187 3.94 5.15 -0.38
CA LEU A 187 2.73 4.65 -1.06
C LEU A 187 1.49 5.52 -0.72
N GLY A 188 1.25 5.77 0.57
CA GLY A 188 0.11 6.55 1.05
C GLY A 188 0.08 7.99 0.51
N SER A 189 1.24 8.59 0.20
CA SER A 189 1.31 9.92 -0.42
C SER A 189 0.58 9.99 -1.78
N SER A 190 0.55 8.85 -2.49
CA SER A 190 -0.03 8.75 -3.83
C SER A 190 -1.43 8.16 -3.81
N TRP A 191 -1.80 7.46 -2.73
CA TRP A 191 -3.13 6.88 -2.56
C TRP A 191 -4.25 7.92 -2.52
N ARG A 192 -3.99 9.09 -1.92
CA ARG A 192 -5.00 10.15 -1.76
C ARG A 192 -5.23 11.00 -3.00
N GLN A 193 -4.48 10.81 -4.07
CA GLN A 193 -4.66 11.65 -5.25
C GLN A 193 -5.90 11.16 -6.01
N PRO A 194 -6.95 11.99 -6.16
CA PRO A 194 -7.97 11.74 -7.17
C PRO A 194 -7.25 11.59 -8.51
N LYS A 195 -7.84 10.83 -9.45
CA LYS A 195 -7.47 10.94 -10.86
C LYS A 195 -7.47 12.43 -11.20
N MET A 196 -6.31 13.09 -11.18
CA MET A 196 -6.17 14.35 -11.85
C MET A 196 -6.26 13.97 -13.31
N ASP A 197 -7.48 14.02 -13.84
CA ASP A 197 -7.71 14.14 -15.27
C ASP A 197 -6.89 15.36 -15.71
N ARG A 198 -5.65 15.10 -16.14
CA ARG A 198 -4.76 16.09 -16.73
C ARG A 198 -5.26 16.54 -18.11
N LYS A 199 -6.55 16.37 -18.41
CA LYS A 199 -7.21 17.20 -19.42
C LYS A 199 -7.49 18.55 -18.76
N ARG A 200 -6.47 19.41 -18.69
CA ARG A 200 -6.71 20.85 -18.51
C ARG A 200 -7.73 21.25 -19.57
N PRO A 201 -8.94 21.72 -19.22
CA PRO A 201 -9.88 22.21 -20.23
C PRO A 201 -9.19 23.39 -20.91
N ARG A 202 -8.95 23.26 -22.22
CA ARG A 202 -8.30 24.30 -23.00
C ARG A 202 -9.22 25.50 -23.22
N SER A 203 -10.51 25.37 -22.90
CA SER A 203 -11.55 26.37 -23.13
C SER A 203 -12.36 26.71 -21.86
N HIS A 204 -12.82 27.97 -21.79
CA HIS A 204 -13.65 28.51 -20.70
C HIS A 204 -15.01 27.78 -20.60
N LEU A 205 -15.57 27.37 -21.74
CA LEU A 205 -16.85 26.64 -21.84
C LEU A 205 -16.79 25.25 -21.19
N GLU A 206 -15.71 24.51 -21.40
CA GLU A 206 -15.53 23.19 -20.78
C GLU A 206 -15.36 23.28 -19.26
N LYS A 207 -14.75 24.38 -18.78
CA LYS A 207 -14.60 24.66 -17.35
C LYS A 207 -15.97 24.88 -16.68
N LEU A 208 -16.92 25.51 -17.36
CA LEU A 208 -18.29 25.70 -16.85
C LEU A 208 -19.08 24.38 -16.82
N HIS A 209 -18.98 23.56 -17.87
CA HIS A 209 -19.62 22.24 -17.89
C HIS A 209 -19.06 21.28 -16.83
N TYR A 210 -17.77 21.38 -16.52
CA TYR A 210 -17.15 20.62 -15.43
C TYR A 210 -17.74 21.03 -14.07
N LEU A 211 -17.85 22.33 -13.79
CA LEU A 211 -18.40 22.84 -12.53
C LEU A 211 -19.90 22.53 -12.37
N GLN A 212 -20.65 22.56 -13.46
CA GLN A 212 -22.06 22.17 -13.47
C GLN A 212 -22.25 20.67 -13.16
N ARG A 213 -21.33 19.82 -13.62
CA ARG A 213 -21.36 18.36 -13.35
C ARG A 213 -20.96 18.02 -11.92
N VAL A 214 -20.05 18.79 -11.33
CA VAL A 214 -19.60 18.63 -9.93
C VAL A 214 -20.70 19.04 -8.93
N SER A 215 -21.54 20.03 -9.28
CA SER A 215 -22.70 20.44 -8.47
C SER A 215 -23.75 19.34 -8.30
N GLN A 216 -23.86 18.42 -9.26
CA GLN A 216 -24.92 17.41 -9.29
C GLN A 216 -24.72 16.24 -8.33
N TYR A 217 -23.54 16.11 -7.72
CA TYR A 217 -23.19 15.02 -6.79
C TYR A 217 -22.98 15.49 -5.34
N GLY A 218 -23.25 16.77 -5.05
CA GLY A 218 -23.16 17.35 -3.71
C GLY A 218 -24.54 17.61 -3.12
N ASN A 219 -24.85 16.91 -2.04
CA ASN A 219 -26.04 17.15 -1.22
C ASN A 219 -26.11 18.63 -0.77
N LEU A 220 -27.31 19.20 -0.79
CA LEU A 220 -27.60 20.63 -0.62
C LEU A 220 -27.11 21.17 0.73
N SER A 221 -26.29 22.24 0.71
CA SER A 221 -26.31 23.32 1.72
C SER A 221 -25.33 24.46 1.40
N SER A 222 -25.67 25.31 0.42
CA SER A 222 -25.40 26.77 0.47
C SER A 222 -26.11 27.47 -0.70
N LEU A 223 -27.43 27.58 -0.59
CA LEU A 223 -28.29 28.32 -1.53
C LEU A 223 -28.16 29.84 -1.28
N SER A 224 -27.10 30.45 -1.79
CA SER A 224 -27.02 31.91 -1.94
C SER A 224 -26.40 32.35 -3.27
N GLY A 225 -25.53 31.53 -3.87
CA GLY A 225 -24.91 31.85 -5.17
C GLY A 225 -25.74 31.47 -6.40
N LEU A 226 -26.74 30.58 -6.26
CA LEU A 226 -27.46 30.00 -7.40
C LEU A 226 -28.68 30.81 -7.86
N SER A 227 -29.29 31.63 -6.99
CA SER A 227 -30.38 32.53 -7.42
C SER A 227 -29.86 33.66 -8.29
N LEU A 228 -28.67 34.21 -7.97
CA LEU A 228 -28.07 35.31 -8.72
C LEU A 228 -27.72 34.89 -10.17
N LEU A 229 -27.22 33.67 -10.36
CA LEU A 229 -26.84 33.15 -11.68
C LEU A 229 -28.04 32.69 -12.51
N ALA A 230 -29.09 32.13 -11.89
CA ALA A 230 -30.34 31.86 -12.58
C ALA A 230 -30.99 33.17 -13.07
N SER A 231 -30.98 34.22 -12.25
CA SER A 231 -31.46 35.56 -12.64
C SER A 231 -30.62 36.18 -13.77
N LEU A 232 -29.29 36.05 -13.76
CA LEU A 232 -28.43 36.57 -14.83
C LEU A 232 -28.55 35.80 -16.14
N ALA A 233 -28.70 34.47 -16.10
CA ALA A 233 -28.93 33.66 -17.30
C ALA A 233 -30.31 33.95 -17.93
N THR A 234 -31.31 34.29 -17.11
CA THR A 234 -32.63 34.72 -17.59
C THR A 234 -32.56 36.13 -18.18
N LEU A 235 -31.78 37.05 -17.58
CA LEU A 235 -31.56 38.40 -18.11
C LEU A 235 -30.86 38.37 -19.48
N ALA A 236 -29.85 37.50 -19.65
CA ALA A 236 -29.12 37.36 -20.90
C ALA A 236 -29.96 36.79 -22.06
N ARG A 237 -31.05 36.05 -21.76
CA ARG A 237 -32.02 35.61 -22.77
C ARG A 237 -33.00 36.71 -23.17
N VAL A 238 -33.34 37.63 -22.26
CA VAL A 238 -34.25 38.76 -22.55
C VAL A 238 -33.56 39.83 -23.40
N THR A 239 -32.24 39.96 -23.35
CA THR A 239 -31.49 40.93 -24.16
C THR A 239 -31.16 40.47 -25.59
N GLN A 240 -31.69 39.34 -26.04
CA GLN A 240 -31.59 38.88 -27.44
C GLN A 240 -32.96 38.70 -28.13
N GLY A 241 -33.99 39.39 -27.64
CA GLY A 241 -35.29 39.54 -28.32
C GLY A 241 -35.53 40.98 -28.72
#